data_AF-A0A9E3CWU6-F1
#
_entry.id   AF-A0A9E3CWU6-F1
#
_cell.length_a   1.000
_cell.length_b   1.000
_cell.length_c   1.000
_cell.angle_alpha   90.00
_cell.angle_beta   90.00
_cell.angle_gamma   90.00
#
_symmetry.space_group_name_H-M   'P 1'
#
loop_
_entity.id
_entity.type
_entity.pdbx_description
1 polymer ?
#
loop_
_entity_poly.entity_id
_entity_poly.type
_entity_poly.pdbx_seq_one_letter_code
_entity_poly.pdbx_strand_id
1 'polypeptide(L)' 'MDRKLAKHVAREAFRSGRNLEELLPLLREHCDDGEHDEYRRAIAMAIFAIQNELLKKVFAEHPTLEDEIEGDIRTYGRLL' A
#
# COMPACT_ATOMS: atom_id res chain seq x y z
N MET A 1 11.71 -0.22 16.35
CA MET A 1 10.36 -0.52 16.88
C MET A 1 10.29 -1.95 17.39
N ASP A 2 9.37 -2.30 18.28
CA ASP A 2 9.10 -3.73 18.53
C ASP A 2 8.42 -4.37 17.31
N ARG A 3 8.50 -5.70 17.20
CA ARG A 3 8.01 -6.43 16.01
C ARG A 3 6.49 -6.27 15.81
N LYS A 4 5.72 -6.14 16.87
CA LYS A 4 4.25 -5.98 16.78
C LYS A 4 3.91 -4.62 16.17
N LEU A 5 4.58 -3.56 16.61
CA LEU A 5 4.44 -2.23 16.05
C LEU A 5 4.92 -2.20 14.59
N ALA A 6 6.05 -2.84 14.27
CA ALA A 6 6.57 -2.92 12.90
C ALA A 6 5.57 -3.61 11.94
N LYS A 7 4.97 -4.74 12.35
CA LYS A 7 3.91 -5.41 11.57
C LYS A 7 2.68 -4.52 11.41
N HIS A 8 2.29 -3.80 12.46
CA HIS A 8 1.18 -2.86 12.37
C HIS A 8 1.46 -1.73 11.38
N VAL A 9 2.65 -1.11 11.42
CA VAL A 9 3.05 -0.07 10.46
C VAL A 9 3.00 -0.58 9.02
N ALA A 10 3.53 -1.78 8.75
CA ALA A 10 3.46 -2.37 7.42
C ALA A 10 2.02 -2.58 6.95
N ARG A 11 1.16 -3.13 7.83
CA ARG A 11 -0.26 -3.32 7.54
C ARG A 11 -0.97 -2.02 7.19
N GLU A 12 -0.70 -0.96 7.94
CA GLU A 12 -1.29 0.35 7.71
C GLU A 12 -0.79 0.99 6.42
N ALA A 13 0.50 0.80 6.06
CA ALA A 13 1.04 1.23 4.77
C ALA A 13 0.31 0.54 3.59
N PHE A 14 0.11 -0.77 3.64
CA PHE A 14 -0.66 -1.48 2.61
C PHE A 14 -2.13 -1.07 2.58
N ARG A 15 -2.76 -0.94 3.76
CA ARG A 15 -4.16 -0.51 3.87
C ARG A 15 -4.39 0.87 3.26
N SER A 16 -3.47 1.80 3.47
CA SER A 16 -3.55 3.13 2.86
C SER A 16 -3.58 3.05 1.33
N GLY A 17 -2.82 2.13 0.75
CA GLY A 17 -2.80 1.93 -0.71
C GLY A 17 -4.14 1.45 -1.24
N ARG A 18 -4.73 0.44 -0.59
CA ARG A 18 -6.06 -0.07 -0.94
C ARG A 18 -7.13 1.02 -0.86
N ASN A 19 -7.11 1.83 0.21
CA ASN A 19 -8.07 2.93 0.36
C ASN A 19 -7.95 3.98 -0.76
N LEU A 20 -6.73 4.21 -1.28
CA LEU A 20 -6.52 5.10 -2.42
C LEU A 20 -7.00 4.46 -3.74
N GLU A 21 -6.78 3.16 -3.93
CA GLU A 21 -7.29 2.43 -5.10
C GLU A 21 -8.82 2.39 -5.16
N GLU A 22 -9.49 2.39 -4.01
CA GLU A 22 -10.95 2.48 -3.90
C GLU A 22 -11.53 3.79 -4.46
N LEU A 23 -10.70 4.81 -4.69
CA LEU A 23 -11.12 6.04 -5.38
C LEU A 23 -11.26 5.86 -6.90
N LEU A 24 -10.55 4.88 -7.50
CA LEU A 24 -10.51 4.72 -8.97
C LEU A 24 -11.90 4.50 -9.60
N PRO A 25 -12.77 3.62 -9.06
CA PRO A 25 -14.13 3.46 -9.59
C PRO A 25 -14.95 4.75 -9.52
N LEU A 26 -14.86 5.48 -8.40
CA LEU A 26 -15.60 6.73 -8.22
C LEU A 26 -15.11 7.82 -9.18
N LEU A 27 -13.79 7.92 -9.37
CA LEU A 27 -13.20 8.83 -10.35
C LEU A 27 -13.63 8.46 -11.77
N ARG A 28 -13.75 7.17 -12.10
CA ARG A 28 -14.23 6.71 -13.41
C ARG A 28 -15.68 7.11 -13.68
N GLU A 29 -16.49 7.23 -12.64
CA GLU A 29 -17.90 7.64 -12.73
C GLU A 29 -18.08 9.16 -12.92
N HIS A 30 -17.11 9.97 -12.47
CA HIS A 30 -17.27 11.42 -12.35
C HIS A 30 -16.27 12.26 -13.16
N CYS A 31 -15.18 11.67 -13.65
CA CYS A 31 -14.14 12.33 -14.43
C CYS A 31 -14.18 11.88 -15.89
N ASP A 32 -13.67 12.71 -16.79
CA ASP A 32 -13.38 12.25 -18.15
C ASP A 32 -12.16 11.30 -18.20
N ASP A 33 -11.90 10.69 -19.36
CA ASP A 33 -10.80 9.73 -19.52
C ASP A 33 -9.42 10.34 -19.21
N GLY A 34 -9.23 11.63 -19.50
CA GLY A 34 -7.98 12.35 -19.26
C GLY A 34 -7.76 12.62 -17.78
N GLU A 35 -8.75 13.23 -17.13
CA GLU A 35 -8.77 13.48 -15.69
C GLU A 35 -8.61 12.17 -14.88
N HIS A 36 -9.34 11.13 -15.27
CA HIS A 36 -9.23 9.82 -14.64
C HIS A 36 -7.82 9.25 -14.75
N ASP A 37 -7.16 9.37 -15.92
CA ASP A 37 -5.79 8.87 -16.09
C ASP A 37 -4.75 9.68 -15.31
N GLU A 38 -4.95 10.99 -15.16
CA GLU A 38 -4.13 11.84 -14.28
C GLU A 38 -4.24 11.39 -12.82
N TYR A 39 -5.46 11.25 -12.29
CA TYR A 39 -5.66 10.78 -10.93
C TYR A 39 -5.16 9.36 -10.71
N ARG A 40 -5.36 8.45 -11.67
CA ARG A 40 -4.85 7.09 -11.61
C ARG A 40 -3.33 7.05 -11.43
N ARG A 41 -2.61 7.90 -12.17
CA ARG A 41 -1.14 8.03 -12.05
C ARG A 41 -0.74 8.66 -10.72
N ALA A 42 -1.44 9.71 -10.28
CA ALA A 42 -1.18 10.37 -9.00
C ALA A 42 -1.39 9.42 -7.81
N ILE A 43 -2.46 8.62 -7.84
CA ILE A 43 -2.76 7.59 -6.84
C ILE A 43 -1.63 6.56 -6.82
N ALA A 44 -1.23 5.99 -7.96
CA ALA A 44 -0.15 5.01 -8.03
C ALA A 44 1.17 5.54 -7.43
N MET A 45 1.51 6.81 -7.73
CA MET A 45 2.69 7.47 -7.16
C MET A 45 2.58 7.67 -5.64
N ALA A 46 1.41 8.07 -5.14
CA ALA A 46 1.18 8.26 -3.71
C ALA A 46 1.31 6.93 -2.94
N ILE A 47 0.74 5.85 -3.48
CA ILE A 47 0.85 4.50 -2.92
C ILE A 47 2.32 4.08 -2.85
N PHE A 48 3.04 4.23 -3.97
CA PHE A 48 4.46 3.89 -4.03
C PHE A 48 5.28 4.68 -3.00
N ALA A 49 5.07 5.99 -2.88
CA ALA A 49 5.80 6.84 -1.95
C ALA A 49 5.56 6.43 -0.49
N ILE A 50 4.30 6.19 -0.11
CA ILE A 50 3.94 5.78 1.26
C ILE A 50 4.56 4.42 1.58
N GLN A 51 4.37 3.44 0.69
CA GLN A 51 4.87 2.08 0.91
C GLN A 51 6.40 2.05 0.95
N ASN A 52 7.08 2.68 0.00
CA ASN A 52 8.53 2.69 -0.05
C ASN A 52 9.16 3.34 1.20
N GLU A 53 8.64 4.48 1.66
CA GLU A 53 9.21 5.18 2.83
C GLU A 53 8.98 4.42 4.14
N LEU A 54 7.81 3.82 4.32
CA LEU A 54 7.48 3.11 5.56
C LEU A 54 8.05 1.68 5.58
N LEU A 55 7.86 0.91 4.51
CA LEU A 55 8.28 -0.48 4.45
C LEU A 55 9.80 -0.62 4.46
N LYS A 56 10.54 0.30 3.81
CA LYS A 56 12.01 0.31 3.88
C LYS A 56 12.53 0.42 5.31
N LYS A 57 11.87 1.22 6.15
CA LYS A 57 12.24 1.34 7.58
C LYS A 57 11.87 0.07 8.35
N VAL A 58 10.67 -0.48 8.08
CA VAL A 58 10.21 -1.72 8.72
C VAL A 58 11.13 -2.89 8.41
N PHE A 59 11.47 -3.12 7.14
CA PHE A 59 12.31 -4.25 6.71
C PHE A 59 13.78 -4.07 7.09
N ALA A 60 14.28 -2.82 7.15
CA ALA A 60 15.62 -2.58 7.69
C ALA A 60 15.73 -2.93 9.19
N GLU A 61 14.69 -2.68 9.98
CA GLU A 61 14.66 -3.02 11.41
C GLU A 61 14.28 -4.48 11.69
N HIS A 62 13.43 -5.06 10.84
CA HIS A 62 12.87 -6.42 10.99
C HIS A 62 12.86 -7.16 9.64
N PRO A 63 14.02 -7.64 9.14
CA PRO A 63 14.15 -8.22 7.80
C PRO A 63 13.23 -9.42 7.55
N THR A 64 12.99 -10.24 8.57
CA THR A 64 12.11 -11.43 8.44
C THR A 64 10.64 -11.09 8.21
N LEU A 65 10.23 -9.84 8.42
CA LEU A 65 8.86 -9.42 8.14
C LEU A 65 8.58 -9.31 6.64
N GLU A 66 9.59 -9.09 5.80
CA GLU A 66 9.41 -8.98 4.34
C GLU A 66 8.85 -10.29 3.76
N ASP A 67 9.54 -11.41 4.03
CA ASP A 67 9.10 -12.75 3.59
C ASP A 67 7.73 -13.15 4.16
N GLU A 68 7.47 -12.81 5.44
CA GLU A 68 6.19 -13.09 6.10
C GLU A 68 5.05 -12.33 5.41
N ILE A 69 5.26 -11.05 5.12
CA ILE A 69 4.30 -10.17 4.47
C ILE A 69 4.03 -10.61 3.03
N GLU A 70 5.08 -10.96 2.28
CA GLU A 70 4.91 -11.53 0.94
C GLU A 70 4.13 -12.85 0.98
N GLY A 71 4.38 -13.68 1.99
CA GLY A 71 3.64 -14.92 2.23
C GLY A 71 2.16 -14.68 2.49
N ASP A 72 1.84 -13.72 3.36
CA ASP A 72 0.46 -13.33 3.69
C ASP A 72 -0.27 -12.78 2.46
N ILE A 73 0.37 -11.88 1.70
CA ILE A 73 -0.20 -11.31 0.47
C ILE A 73 -0.44 -12.41 -0.58
N ARG A 74 0.51 -13.32 -0.77
CA ARG A 74 0.37 -14.41 -1.75
C ARG A 74 -0.75 -15.38 -1.37
N THR A 75 -0.91 -15.66 -0.08
CA THR A 75 -1.88 -16.65 0.41
C THR A 75 -3.29 -16.09 0.49
N TYR A 76 -3.44 -14.83 0.90
CA TYR A 76 -4.75 -14.24 1.23
C TYR A 76 -5.15 -13.05 0.36
N GLY A 77 -4.27 -12.57 -0.53
CA GLY A 77 -4.45 -11.33 -1.29
C GLY A 77 -4.41 -10.07 -0.43
N ARG A 78 -4.00 -10.18 0.86
CA ARG A 78 -3.94 -9.08 1.82
C ARG A 78 -3.02 -9.43 2.99
N LEU A 79 -2.53 -8.41 3.69
CA LEU A 79 -1.89 -8.59 4.99
C LEU A 79 -2.92 -8.96 6.06
N LEU A 80 -2.62 -9.95 6.91
CA LEU A 80 -3.43 -10.33 8.08
C LEU A 80 -2.93 -9.65 9.37
#